data_AF-R7V2H0-F1
#
_entry.id   AF-R7V2H0-F1
#
_cell.length_a   1.000
_cell.length_b   1.000
_cell.length_c   1.000
_cell.angle_alpha   90.00
_cell.angle_beta   90.00
_cell.angle_gamma   90.00
#
_symmetry.space_group_name_H-M   'P 1'
#
loop_
_entity.id
_entity.type
_entity.pdbx_description
1 polymer ?
#
loop_
_entity_poly.entity_id
_entity_poly.type
_entity_poly.pdbx_seq_one_letter_code
_entity_poly.pdbx_strand_id
1 'polypeptide(L)'
;MSSLQEGQVIECSQVSDIRGGTPPKESRLAAELEARGSGTLDSRTVTVCSGLDLVNITYNNFVAPNEKTAKAWIQCLRKVTHNFKASNVCPMTSLMKQ
;
A
#
# COMPACT_ATOMS: atom_id res chain seq x y z
N MET A 1 21.71 -20.60 6.12
CA MET A 1 21.86 -19.14 6.29
C MET A 1 20.48 -18.53 6.30
N SER A 2 19.91 -18.25 7.48
CA SER A 2 18.66 -17.50 7.59
C SER A 2 18.93 -16.08 7.14
N SER A 3 18.35 -15.66 6.01
CA SER A 3 18.27 -14.24 5.68
C SER A 3 17.64 -13.53 6.89
N LEU A 4 18.34 -12.60 7.52
CA LEU A 4 17.72 -11.64 8.42
C LEU A 4 16.65 -10.92 7.60
N GLN A 5 15.39 -11.25 7.83
CA GLN A 5 14.27 -10.59 7.15
C GLN A 5 14.08 -9.23 7.79
N GLU A 6 14.69 -8.21 7.21
CA GLU A 6 14.35 -6.82 7.54
C GLU A 6 12.89 -6.58 7.12
N GLY A 7 12.05 -6.29 8.11
CA GLY A 7 10.66 -5.89 7.89
C GLY A 7 10.57 -4.38 7.72
N GLN A 8 9.91 -3.92 6.66
CA GLN A 8 9.50 -2.53 6.52
C GLN A 8 8.05 -2.37 6.95
N VAL A 9 7.75 -1.29 7.68
CA VAL A 9 6.42 -1.03 8.24
C VAL A 9 5.89 0.31 7.73
N ILE A 10 4.61 0.35 7.38
CA ILE A 10 3.88 1.58 7.08
C ILE A 10 2.81 1.76 8.16
N GLU A 11 2.79 2.92 8.81
CA GLU A 11 1.78 3.19 9.83
C GLU A 11 0.43 3.51 9.17
N CYS A 12 -0.56 2.64 9.34
CA CYS A 12 -1.87 2.76 8.67
C CYS A 12 -2.63 4.06 9.00
N SER A 13 -2.39 4.68 10.17
CA SER A 13 -2.98 5.97 10.55
C SER A 13 -2.41 7.15 9.77
N GLN A 14 -1.23 7.01 9.17
CA GLN A 14 -0.61 8.03 8.33
C GLN A 14 -0.96 7.83 6.85
N VAL A 15 -1.70 6.77 6.51
CA VAL A 15 -2.11 6.51 5.12
C VAL A 15 -3.30 7.40 4.79
N SER A 16 -3.09 8.35 3.88
CA SER A 16 -4.10 9.31 3.45
C SER A 16 -4.95 8.78 2.30
N ASP A 17 -4.39 7.93 1.41
CA ASP A 17 -5.11 7.38 0.27
C ASP A 17 -4.47 6.08 -0.21
N ILE A 18 -5.27 5.24 -0.88
CA ILE A 18 -4.83 4.03 -1.58
C ILE A 18 -5.34 4.11 -3.00
N ARG A 19 -4.45 4.11 -3.99
CA ARG A 19 -4.79 4.26 -5.42
C ARG A 19 -4.49 2.99 -6.18
N GLY A 20 -5.19 2.80 -7.30
CA GLY A 20 -4.85 1.80 -8.30
C GLY A 20 -4.48 2.46 -9.63
N GLY A 21 -3.88 1.71 -10.55
CA GLY A 21 -3.76 2.16 -11.95
C GLY A 21 -2.63 3.14 -12.24
N THR A 22 -1.59 3.19 -11.41
CA THR A 22 -0.42 4.08 -11.65
C THR A 22 0.85 3.25 -11.90
N PRO A 23 1.03 2.69 -13.11
CA PRO A 23 2.21 1.88 -13.43
C PRO A 23 3.50 2.71 -13.36
N PRO A 24 4.67 2.06 -13.20
CA PRO A 24 5.96 2.75 -13.29
C PRO A 24 6.15 3.44 -14.65
N LYS A 25 6.67 4.67 -14.62
CA LYS A 25 6.98 5.43 -15.84
C LYS A 25 8.19 4.90 -16.60
N GLU A 26 9.06 4.18 -15.90
CA GLU A 26 10.29 3.63 -16.46
C GLU A 26 9.95 2.35 -17.25
N SER A 27 10.27 2.36 -18.55
CA SER A 27 9.76 1.36 -19.50
C SER A 27 10.34 -0.03 -19.27
N ARG A 28 11.60 -0.13 -18.81
CA ARG A 28 12.22 -1.42 -18.53
C ARG A 28 11.58 -2.09 -17.32
N LEU A 29 11.43 -1.35 -16.22
CA LEU A 29 10.77 -1.82 -15.00
C LEU A 29 9.31 -2.20 -15.28
N ALA A 30 8.59 -1.40 -16.07
CA ALA A 30 7.23 -1.72 -16.47
C ALA A 30 7.15 -3.05 -17.24
N ALA A 31 8.02 -3.26 -18.23
CA ALA A 31 8.08 -4.51 -18.98
C ALA A 31 8.42 -5.72 -18.09
N GLU A 32 9.37 -5.56 -17.17
CA GLU A 32 9.74 -6.60 -16.21
C GLU A 32 8.58 -6.98 -15.26
N LEU A 33 7.76 -6.01 -14.84
CA LEU A 33 6.62 -6.25 -13.95
C LEU A 33 5.40 -6.80 -14.69
N GLU A 34 5.21 -6.38 -15.94
CA GLU A 34 4.18 -6.93 -16.83
C GLU A 34 4.39 -8.44 -16.98
N ALA A 35 5.63 -8.88 -17.25
CA ALA A 35 5.98 -10.28 -17.44
C ALA A 35 5.80 -11.18 -16.18
N ARG A 36 5.73 -10.61 -14.98
CA ARG A 36 5.66 -11.36 -13.70
C ARG A 36 4.25 -11.75 -13.27
N GLY A 37 3.19 -11.30 -13.95
CA GLY A 37 1.82 -11.63 -13.57
C GLY A 37 0.85 -11.64 -14.74
N SER A 38 -0.43 -11.77 -14.43
CA SER A 38 -1.48 -11.94 -15.45
C SER A 38 -2.41 -10.72 -15.55
N GLY A 39 -2.67 -10.29 -16.78
CA GLY A 39 -3.44 -9.08 -17.06
C GLY A 39 -2.60 -7.80 -17.00
N THR A 40 -3.21 -6.67 -17.35
CA THR A 40 -2.51 -5.39 -17.54
C THR A 40 -1.85 -4.91 -16.25
N LEU A 41 -0.63 -4.35 -16.35
CA LEU A 41 0.09 -3.80 -15.21
C LEU A 41 -0.72 -2.75 -14.44
N ASP A 42 -1.47 -1.91 -15.14
CA ASP A 42 -2.33 -0.87 -14.52
C ASP A 42 -3.33 -1.49 -13.55
N SER A 43 -4.01 -2.56 -13.97
CA SER A 43 -5.03 -3.24 -13.16
C SER A 43 -4.47 -3.91 -11.90
N ARG A 44 -3.15 -4.13 -11.88
CA ARG A 44 -2.42 -4.80 -10.81
C ARG A 44 -1.63 -3.86 -9.91
N THR A 45 -1.49 -2.60 -10.31
CA THR A 45 -0.69 -1.63 -9.56
C THR A 45 -1.51 -1.00 -8.44
N VAL A 46 -0.93 -0.96 -7.24
CA VAL A 46 -1.50 -0.36 -6.04
C VAL A 46 -0.49 0.62 -5.45
N THR A 47 -0.93 1.85 -5.18
CA THR A 47 -0.08 2.88 -4.59
C THR A 47 -0.65 3.27 -3.23
N VAL A 48 0.17 3.17 -2.18
CA VAL A 48 -0.14 3.63 -0.83
C VAL A 48 0.44 5.03 -0.66
N CYS A 49 -0.42 6.01 -0.44
CA CYS A 49 -0.05 7.39 -0.16
C CYS A 49 -0.05 7.57 1.36
N SER A 50 1.11 7.86 1.94
CA SER A 50 1.25 8.05 3.40
C SER A 50 2.01 9.34 3.72
N GLY A 51 1.62 10.04 4.77
CA GLY A 51 2.26 11.26 5.22
C GLY A 51 1.68 11.75 6.55
N LEU A 52 2.47 12.55 7.27
CA LEU A 52 2.00 13.22 8.50
C LEU A 52 1.06 14.39 8.20
N ASP A 53 1.15 14.94 6.99
CA ASP A 53 0.33 16.03 6.51
C ASP A 53 -0.02 15.81 5.02
N LEU A 54 -0.83 16.71 4.45
CA LEU A 54 -1.31 16.62 3.06
C LEU A 54 -0.29 17.15 2.02
N VAL A 55 0.90 17.56 2.44
CA VAL A 55 1.95 18.14 1.59
C VAL A 55 3.12 17.15 1.43
N ASN A 56 3.57 16.58 2.54
CA ASN A 56 4.69 15.64 2.62
C ASN A 56 4.21 14.20 2.44
N ILE A 57 3.80 13.87 1.21
CA ILE A 57 3.25 12.56 0.86
C ILE A 57 4.34 11.66 0.27
N THR A 58 4.52 10.51 0.89
CA THR A 58 5.31 9.38 0.38
C THR A 58 4.41 8.43 -0.42
N TYR A 59 4.85 8.07 -1.61
CA TYR A 59 4.16 7.13 -2.49
C TYR A 59 4.88 5.78 -2.50
N ASN A 60 4.26 4.76 -1.92
CA ASN A 60 4.75 3.39 -1.95
C ASN A 60 4.00 2.60 -3.01
N ASN A 61 4.69 2.13 -4.05
CA ASN A 61 4.08 1.43 -5.18
C ASN A 61 4.28 -0.08 -5.07
N PHE A 62 3.20 -0.82 -5.27
CA PHE A 62 3.14 -2.28 -5.22
C PHE A 62 2.50 -2.81 -6.50
N VAL A 63 2.93 -3.98 -6.96
CA VAL A 63 2.31 -4.69 -8.08
C VAL A 63 1.82 -6.03 -7.58
N ALA A 64 0.50 -6.23 -7.64
CA ALA A 64 -0.11 -7.49 -7.27
C ALA A 64 0.12 -8.56 -8.34
N PRO A 65 0.00 -9.86 -7.99
CA PRO A 65 0.10 -10.94 -8.97
C PRO A 65 -1.02 -10.93 -10.02
N ASN A 66 -2.21 -10.45 -9.65
CA ASN A 66 -3.41 -10.40 -10.50
C ASN A 66 -4.33 -9.24 -10.10
N GLU A 67 -5.24 -8.87 -11.00
CA GLU A 67 -6.19 -7.77 -10.82
C GLU A 67 -7.12 -7.97 -9.61
N LYS A 68 -7.56 -9.20 -9.36
CA LYS A 68 -8.45 -9.53 -8.23
C LYS A 68 -7.79 -9.19 -6.90
N THR A 69 -6.52 -9.55 -6.73
CA THR A 69 -5.73 -9.25 -5.53
C THR A 69 -5.52 -7.75 -5.37
N ALA A 70 -5.17 -7.03 -6.43
CA ALA A 70 -5.04 -5.57 -6.38
C ALA A 70 -6.33 -4.89 -5.93
N LYS A 71 -7.47 -5.26 -6.50
CA LYS A 71 -8.79 -4.75 -6.09
C LYS A 71 -9.10 -5.05 -4.62
N ALA A 72 -8.84 -6.28 -4.18
CA ALA A 72 -9.05 -6.68 -2.78
C ALA A 72 -8.17 -5.84 -1.83
N TRP A 73 -6.90 -5.62 -2.17
CA TRP A 73 -5.99 -4.79 -1.37
C TRP A 73 -6.49 -3.35 -1.27
N ILE A 74 -6.85 -2.73 -2.39
CA ILE A 74 -7.38 -1.35 -2.41
C ILE A 74 -8.63 -1.25 -1.53
N GLN A 75 -9.58 -2.18 -1.68
CA GLN A 75 -10.84 -2.16 -0.91
C GLN A 75 -10.61 -2.39 0.58
N CYS A 76 -9.78 -3.36 0.96
CA CYS A 76 -9.54 -3.70 2.35
C CYS A 76 -8.69 -2.63 3.05
N LEU A 77 -7.61 -2.16 2.42
CA LEU A 77 -6.74 -1.13 2.99
C LEU A 77 -7.51 0.17 3.20
N ARG A 78 -8.33 0.62 2.24
CA ARG A 78 -9.16 1.82 2.41
C ARG A 78 -10.09 1.71 3.63
N LYS A 79 -10.70 0.55 3.86
CA LYS A 79 -11.57 0.32 5.03
C LYS A 79 -10.81 0.43 6.36
N VAL A 80 -9.55 0.01 6.39
CA VAL A 80 -8.72 0.05 7.60
C VAL A 80 -8.17 1.45 7.84
N THR A 81 -7.67 2.11 6.81
CA THR A 81 -6.99 3.41 6.93
C THR A 81 -7.95 4.58 7.16
N HIS A 82 -9.17 4.49 6.62
CA HIS A 82 -10.22 5.50 6.85
C HIS A 82 -11.14 5.16 8.03
N ASN A 83 -10.71 4.28 8.93
CA ASN A 83 -11.51 3.88 10.07
C ASN A 83 -11.39 4.91 11.21
N PHE A 84 -12.35 5.84 11.27
CA PHE A 84 -12.44 6.84 12.34
C PHE A 84 -12.38 6.25 13.76
N LYS A 85 -12.86 5.02 13.96
CA LYS A 85 -12.79 4.34 15.27
C LYS A 85 -11.37 3.90 15.62
N ALA A 86 -10.56 3.51 14.64
CA ALA A 86 -9.15 3.16 14.84
C ALA A 86 -8.29 4.40 15.16
N SER A 87 -8.70 5.59 14.68
CA SER A 87 -8.06 6.86 15.01
C SER A 87 -8.44 7.44 16.37
N ASN A 88 -9.51 6.93 17.00
CA ASN A 88 -10.03 7.41 18.30
C ASN A 88 -10.07 6.28 19.33
N VAL A 89 -9.05 5.42 19.35
CA VAL A 89 -8.91 4.36 20.35
C VAL A 89 -8.42 4.94 21.68
N CYS A 90 -8.74 4.28 22.79
CA CYS A 90 -8.31 4.76 24.10
C CYS A 90 -6.77 4.66 24.26
N PRO A 91 -6.15 5.46 25.15
CA PRO A 91 -4.70 5.45 25.34
C PRO A 91 -4.13 4.05 25.63
N MET A 92 -4.88 3.22 26.35
CA MET A 92 -4.49 1.85 26.67
C MET A 92 -4.35 0.97 25.42
N THR A 93 -5.21 1.14 24.41
CA THR A 93 -5.11 0.44 23.13
C THR A 93 -3.98 1.00 22.25
N SER A 94 -3.72 2.31 22.30
CA SER A 94 -2.58 2.92 21.58
C SER A 94 -1.24 2.39 22.07
N LEU A 95 -1.09 2.13 23.37
CA LEU A 95 0.13 1.53 23.94
C LEU A 95 0.39 0.11 23.43
N MET A 96 -0.65 -0.65 23.09
CA MET A 96 -0.50 -2.00 22.52
C MET A 96 -0.04 -2.00 21.07
N LYS A 97 -0.08 -0.84 20.39
CA LYS A 97 0.30 -0.68 18.97
C LYS A 97 1.79 -0.36 18.81
N GLN A 98 2.47 0.07 19.88
CA GLN A 98 3.91 0.40 19.87
C GLN A 98 4.80 -0.83 19.92
#